data_AF-A0A267FUW4-F1
#
_entry.id   AF-A0A267FUW4-F1
#
_cell.length_a   1.000
_cell.length_b   1.000
_cell.length_c   1.000
_cell.angle_alpha   90.00
_cell.angle_beta   90.00
_cell.angle_gamma   90.00
#
_symmetry.space_group_name_H-M   'P 1'
#
loop_
_entity.id
_entity.type
_entity.pdbx_description
1 polymer ?
#
loop_
_entity_poly.entity_id
_entity_poly.type
_entity_poly.pdbx_seq_one_letter_code
_entity_poly.pdbx_strand_id
1 'polypeptide(L)'
;MKGDYYRYLAEVAVGEQRTDVVDKSMEAYKAATKSAEEKLPTTHPIRLGLALNFSVFYYEIRSEPDQACQLAKKAFDEAIAELDNLPEDSYKDSTLIMQLLRDNLTLWTSEQDAGEDADGGDHH
;
A
#
# COMPACT_ATOMS: atom_id res chain seq x y z
N MET A 1 -6.61 10.70 2.67
CA MET A 1 -6.66 12.01 2.00
C MET A 1 -5.38 12.82 2.15
N LYS A 2 -4.96 13.31 3.33
CA LYS A 2 -3.73 14.16 3.43
C LYS A 2 -2.48 13.47 2.89
N GLY A 3 -2.30 12.16 3.15
CA GLY A 3 -1.22 11.36 2.58
C GLY A 3 -1.27 11.33 1.06
N ASP A 4 -2.44 11.03 0.47
CA ASP A 4 -2.61 10.96 -0.98
C ASP A 4 -2.28 12.29 -1.68
N TYR A 5 -2.71 13.42 -1.11
CA TYR A 5 -2.35 14.74 -1.67
C TYR A 5 -0.84 14.97 -1.71
N TYR A 6 -0.12 14.62 -0.66
CA TYR A 6 1.34 14.72 -0.68
C TYR A 6 1.98 13.69 -1.59
N ARG A 7 1.42 12.48 -1.71
CA ARG A 7 1.88 11.48 -2.68
C ARG A 7 1.84 12.03 -4.10
N TYR A 8 0.71 12.60 -4.53
CA TYR A 8 0.58 13.23 -5.85
C TYR A 8 1.53 14.42 -6.04
N LEU A 9 1.76 15.21 -4.99
CA LEU A 9 2.76 16.28 -5.04
C LEU A 9 4.19 15.73 -5.15
N ALA A 10 4.49 14.59 -4.55
CA ALA A 10 5.79 13.96 -4.62
C ALA A 10 6.11 13.55 -6.06
N GLU A 11 5.14 13.00 -6.80
CA GLU A 11 5.29 12.55 -8.19
C GLU A 11 5.87 13.64 -9.13
N VAL A 12 5.55 14.92 -8.86
CA VAL A 12 6.01 16.06 -9.67
C VAL A 12 7.13 16.87 -9.02
N ALA A 13 7.38 16.69 -7.73
CA ALA A 13 8.41 17.41 -7.00
C ALA A 13 9.82 16.88 -7.31
N VAL A 14 10.80 17.78 -7.32
CA VAL A 14 12.21 17.45 -7.59
C VAL A 14 13.13 17.98 -6.48
N GLY A 15 14.29 17.35 -6.32
CA GLY A 15 15.30 17.77 -5.35
C GLY A 15 14.79 17.76 -3.91
N GLU A 16 15.18 18.76 -3.12
CA GLU A 16 14.87 18.87 -1.69
C GLU A 16 13.36 18.97 -1.41
N GLN A 17 12.60 19.61 -2.30
CA GLN A 17 11.14 19.69 -2.19
C GLN A 17 10.48 18.31 -2.27
N ARG A 18 11.07 17.37 -3.03
CA ARG A 18 10.55 15.99 -3.08
C ARG A 18 10.69 15.33 -1.71
N THR A 19 11.87 15.41 -1.09
CA THR A 19 12.12 14.81 0.24
C THR A 19 11.11 15.30 1.27
N ASP A 20 10.93 16.61 1.38
CA ASP A 20 9.97 17.23 2.32
C ASP A 20 8.53 16.74 2.11
N VAL A 21 8.11 16.60 0.85
CA VAL A 21 6.75 16.18 0.52
C VAL A 21 6.57 14.68 0.78
N VAL A 22 7.58 13.87 0.50
CA VAL A 22 7.60 12.43 0.81
C VAL A 22 7.47 12.21 2.32
N ASP A 23 8.22 12.95 3.12
CA ASP A 23 8.16 12.83 4.58
C ASP A 23 6.79 13.24 5.14
N LYS A 24 6.21 14.33 4.62
CA LYS A 24 4.84 14.76 4.98
C LYS A 24 3.78 13.73 4.58
N SER A 25 3.94 13.09 3.42
CA SER A 25 3.07 11.99 2.98
C SER A 25 3.15 10.81 3.96
N MET A 26 4.37 10.41 4.29
CA MET A 26 4.67 9.31 5.21
C MET A 26 4.07 9.54 6.61
N GLU A 27 4.27 10.72 7.19
CA GLU A 27 3.69 11.09 8.48
C GLU A 27 2.16 11.05 8.45
N ALA A 28 1.55 11.57 7.38
CA ALA A 28 0.11 11.58 7.23
C ALA A 28 -0.48 10.16 7.10
N TYR A 29 0.16 9.27 6.33
CA TYR A 29 -0.24 7.88 6.24
C TYR A 29 -0.09 7.16 7.58
N LYS A 30 1.06 7.29 8.27
CA LYS A 30 1.27 6.68 9.60
C LYS A 30 0.23 7.10 10.63
N ALA A 31 -0.06 8.40 10.71
CA ALA A 31 -1.06 8.93 11.65
C ALA A 31 -2.47 8.42 11.34
N ALA A 32 -2.83 8.33 10.05
CA ALA A 32 -4.09 7.77 9.61
C ALA A 32 -4.18 6.27 9.91
N THR A 33 -3.11 5.51 9.68
CA THR A 33 -3.07 4.05 9.89
C THR A 33 -3.27 3.75 11.36
N LYS A 34 -2.53 4.43 12.24
CA LYS A 34 -2.72 4.30 13.69
C LYS A 34 -4.17 4.58 14.11
N SER A 35 -4.74 5.67 13.60
CA SER A 35 -6.12 6.04 13.93
C SER A 35 -7.14 5.03 13.41
N ALA A 36 -6.90 4.43 12.24
CA ALA A 36 -7.76 3.41 11.63
C ALA A 36 -7.66 2.08 12.38
N GLU A 37 -6.46 1.67 12.78
CA GLU A 37 -6.23 0.46 13.59
C GLU A 37 -6.95 0.51 14.93
N GLU A 38 -7.03 1.70 15.56
CA GLU A 38 -7.72 1.90 16.84
C GLU A 38 -9.26 1.93 16.72
N LYS A 39 -9.82 2.32 15.56
CA LYS A 39 -11.23 2.69 15.44
C LYS A 39 -12.04 1.85 14.45
N LEU A 40 -11.38 1.16 13.53
CA LEU A 40 -12.03 0.49 12.41
C LEU A 40 -11.62 -0.98 12.34
N PRO A 41 -12.57 -1.90 12.06
CA PRO A 41 -12.24 -3.30 11.85
C PRO A 41 -11.32 -3.47 10.63
N THR A 42 -10.58 -4.59 10.57
CA THR A 42 -9.60 -4.88 9.50
C THR A 42 -10.24 -4.88 8.12
N THR A 43 -11.51 -5.26 8.06
CA THR A 43 -12.34 -5.31 6.85
C THR A 43 -12.98 -3.99 6.45
N HIS A 44 -12.86 -2.93 7.27
CA HIS A 44 -13.52 -1.67 6.96
C HIS A 44 -12.96 -1.03 5.66
N PRO A 45 -13.80 -0.61 4.69
CA PRO A 45 -13.34 -0.07 3.41
C PRO A 45 -12.32 1.07 3.54
N ILE A 46 -12.52 1.99 4.48
CA ILE A 46 -11.57 3.08 4.75
C ILE A 46 -10.19 2.57 5.21
N ARG A 47 -10.15 1.55 6.09
CA ARG A 47 -8.88 1.00 6.59
C ARG A 47 -8.16 0.22 5.49
N LEU A 48 -8.91 -0.56 4.70
CA LEU A 48 -8.38 -1.26 3.53
C LEU A 48 -7.85 -0.30 2.47
N GLY A 49 -8.62 0.73 2.11
CA GLY A 49 -8.22 1.73 1.12
C GLY A 49 -7.00 2.52 1.57
N LEU A 50 -6.87 2.77 2.87
CA LEU A 50 -5.67 3.38 3.44
C LEU A 50 -4.45 2.47 3.30
N ALA A 51 -4.58 1.17 3.60
CA ALA A 51 -3.50 0.20 3.42
C ALA A 51 -3.08 0.08 1.95
N LEU A 52 -4.05 0.05 1.03
CA LEU A 52 -3.82 0.03 -0.41
C LEU A 52 -3.03 1.26 -0.88
N ASN A 53 -3.47 2.46 -0.52
CA ASN A 53 -2.78 3.68 -0.95
C ASN A 53 -1.39 3.81 -0.32
N PHE A 54 -1.25 3.36 0.93
CA PHE A 54 0.03 3.42 1.62
C PHE A 54 1.03 2.39 1.08
N SER A 55 0.58 1.20 0.67
CA SER A 55 1.46 0.24 -0.01
C SER A 55 1.93 0.76 -1.36
N VAL A 56 1.04 1.39 -2.14
CA VAL A 56 1.40 2.08 -3.40
C VAL A 56 2.42 3.20 -3.14
N PHE A 57 2.26 3.98 -2.07
CA PHE A 57 3.26 4.98 -1.68
C PHE A 57 4.64 4.37 -1.41
N TYR A 58 4.72 3.25 -0.68
CA TYR A 58 5.98 2.55 -0.47
C TYR A 58 6.60 2.06 -1.78
N TYR A 59 5.77 1.55 -2.70
CA TYR A 59 6.22 1.04 -3.98
C TYR A 59 6.71 2.16 -4.91
N GLU A 60 5.84 3.11 -5.24
CA GLU A 60 6.08 4.10 -6.30
C GLU A 60 6.92 5.29 -5.84
N ILE A 61 6.77 5.71 -4.58
CA ILE A 61 7.39 6.96 -4.11
C ILE A 61 8.69 6.69 -3.35
N ARG A 62 8.68 5.67 -2.47
CA ARG A 62 9.84 5.31 -1.65
C ARG A 62 10.75 4.29 -2.34
N SER A 63 10.28 3.63 -3.41
CA SER A 63 11.00 2.53 -4.07
C SER A 63 11.40 1.43 -3.07
N GLU A 64 10.50 1.14 -2.13
CA GLU A 64 10.67 0.13 -1.07
C GLU A 64 9.66 -1.02 -1.32
N PRO A 65 9.87 -1.88 -2.34
CA PRO A 65 8.89 -2.88 -2.75
C PRO A 65 8.59 -3.90 -1.66
N ASP A 66 9.60 -4.32 -0.87
CA ASP A 66 9.40 -5.27 0.23
C ASP A 66 8.44 -4.72 1.29
N GLN A 67 8.55 -3.43 1.63
CA GLN A 67 7.66 -2.79 2.59
C GLN A 67 6.24 -2.65 2.03
N ALA A 68 6.11 -2.32 0.74
CA ALA A 68 4.82 -2.27 0.05
C ALA A 68 4.11 -3.62 0.08
N CYS A 69 4.81 -4.69 -0.29
CA CYS A 69 4.30 -6.06 -0.29
C CYS A 69 3.93 -6.52 1.12
N GLN A 70 4.78 -6.28 2.12
CA GLN A 70 4.50 -6.63 3.51
C GLN A 70 3.22 -5.93 4.02
N LEU A 71 3.07 -4.64 3.75
CA LEU A 71 1.89 -3.87 4.18
C LEU A 71 0.61 -4.35 3.49
N ALA A 72 0.66 -4.52 2.16
CA ALA A 72 -0.50 -4.98 1.38
C ALA A 72 -0.92 -6.40 1.79
N LYS A 73 0.06 -7.32 1.96
CA LYS A 73 -0.18 -8.70 2.37
C LYS A 73 -0.79 -8.77 3.77
N LYS A 74 -0.24 -8.02 4.73
CA LYS A 74 -0.78 -7.95 6.09
C LYS A 74 -2.25 -7.52 6.09
N ALA A 75 -2.57 -6.43 5.38
CA ALA A 75 -3.94 -5.93 5.32
C ALA A 75 -4.90 -6.93 4.64
N PHE A 76 -4.45 -7.59 3.58
CA PHE A 76 -5.23 -8.62 2.90
C PHE A 76 -5.50 -9.83 3.80
N ASP A 77 -4.47 -10.37 4.45
CA ASP A 77 -4.58 -11.54 5.33
C ASP A 77 -5.47 -11.26 6.55
N GLU A 78 -5.31 -10.09 7.19
CA GLU A 78 -6.15 -9.64 8.31
C GLU A 78 -7.62 -9.46 7.92
N ALA A 79 -7.89 -9.01 6.70
CA ALA A 79 -9.26 -8.84 6.21
C ALA A 79 -9.90 -10.16 5.80
N ILE A 80 -9.14 -11.10 5.22
CA ILE A 80 -9.61 -12.45 4.92
C ILE A 80 -10.05 -13.18 6.20
N ALA A 81 -9.29 -13.03 7.28
CA ALA A 81 -9.60 -13.67 8.56
C ALA A 81 -10.93 -13.20 9.19
N GLU A 82 -11.40 -12.00 8.83
CA GLU A 82 -12.64 -11.41 9.38
C GLU A 82 -13.73 -11.21 8.33
N LEU A 83 -13.55 -11.73 7.11
CA LEU A 83 -14.45 -11.47 5.97
C LEU A 83 -15.89 -11.92 6.23
N ASP A 84 -16.05 -13.03 6.95
CA ASP A 84 -17.37 -13.60 7.30
C ASP A 84 -18.18 -12.70 8.25
N ASN A 85 -17.53 -11.74 8.93
CA ASN A 85 -18.17 -10.81 9.87
C ASN A 85 -18.55 -9.46 9.22
N LEU A 86 -18.36 -9.32 7.90
CA LEU A 86 -18.53 -8.06 7.21
C LEU A 86 -20.02 -7.72 6.98
N PRO A 87 -20.48 -6.50 7.32
CA PRO A 87 -21.84 -6.06 6.99
C PRO A 87 -22.07 -6.02 5.47
N GLU A 88 -23.28 -6.38 5.04
CA GLU A 88 -23.66 -6.46 3.62
C GLU A 88 -23.43 -5.12 2.87
N ASP A 89 -23.74 -4.00 3.52
CA ASP A 89 -23.58 -2.65 2.97
C ASP A 89 -22.11 -2.30 2.66
N SER A 90 -21.15 -2.90 3.37
CA SER A 90 -19.72 -2.68 3.18
C SER A 90 -19.05 -3.80 2.37
N TYR A 91 -19.77 -4.88 2.06
CA TYR A 91 -19.22 -6.10 1.48
C TYR A 91 -18.60 -5.85 0.10
N LYS A 92 -19.32 -5.16 -0.78
CA LYS A 92 -18.87 -4.88 -2.15
C LYS A 92 -17.62 -3.99 -2.18
N ASP A 93 -17.60 -2.94 -1.37
CA ASP A 93 -16.47 -2.01 -1.36
C ASP A 93 -15.21 -2.66 -0.77
N SER A 94 -15.36 -3.41 0.32
CA SER A 94 -14.23 -4.08 0.96
C SER A 94 -13.63 -5.17 0.06
N THR A 95 -14.49 -5.99 -0.56
CA THR A 95 -14.03 -7.06 -1.47
C THR A 95 -13.36 -6.50 -2.72
N LEU A 96 -13.86 -5.38 -3.26
CA LEU A 96 -13.19 -4.67 -4.36
C LEU A 96 -11.79 -4.20 -3.96
N ILE A 97 -11.63 -3.60 -2.78
CA ILE A 97 -10.31 -3.12 -2.32
C ILE A 97 -9.37 -4.29 -2.04
N MET A 98 -9.87 -5.37 -1.43
CA MET A 98 -9.08 -6.60 -1.23
C MET A 98 -8.62 -7.20 -2.55
N GLN A 99 -9.47 -7.15 -3.58
CA GLN A 99 -9.10 -7.57 -4.92
C GLN A 99 -7.94 -6.74 -5.47
N LEU A 100 -7.99 -5.40 -5.33
CA LEU A 100 -6.92 -4.50 -5.76
C LEU A 100 -5.61 -4.74 -4.99
N LEU A 101 -5.68 -5.00 -3.67
CA LEU A 101 -4.51 -5.39 -2.88
C LEU A 101 -3.86 -6.67 -3.41
N ARG A 102 -4.67 -7.68 -3.77
CA ARG A 102 -4.17 -8.94 -4.35
C ARG A 102 -3.55 -8.74 -5.73
N ASP A 103 -4.18 -7.90 -6.57
CA ASP A 103 -3.70 -7.60 -7.91
C ASP A 103 -2.34 -6.88 -7.85
N ASN A 104 -2.20 -5.89 -6.97
CA ASN A 104 -0.93 -5.20 -6.72
C ASN A 104 0.15 -6.16 -6.23
N LEU A 105 -0.15 -7.03 -5.26
CA LEU A 105 0.80 -8.03 -4.77
C LEU A 105 1.29 -8.94 -5.89
N THR A 106 0.38 -9.43 -6.72
CA THR A 106 0.71 -10.31 -7.85
C THR A 106 1.63 -9.61 -8.84
N LEU A 107 1.31 -8.36 -9.17
CA LEU A 107 2.13 -7.53 -10.07
C LEU A 107 3.54 -7.36 -9.50
N TRP A 108 3.66 -6.87 -8.26
CA TRP A 108 4.95 -6.53 -7.67
C TRP A 108 5.84 -7.74 -7.42
N THR A 109 5.28 -8.88 -7.02
CA THR A 109 6.06 -10.11 -6.86
C THR A 109 6.54 -10.64 -8.21
N SER A 110 5.73 -10.52 -9.27
CA SER A 110 6.15 -10.94 -10.61
C SER A 110 7.26 -10.07 -11.19
N GLU A 111 7.27 -8.76 -10.87
CA GLU A 111 8.33 -7.84 -11.28
C GLU A 111 9.63 -8.10 -10.51
N GLN A 112 9.55 -8.47 -9.22
CA GLN A 112 10.72 -8.90 -8.43
C GLN A 112 11.33 -10.19 -8.99
N ASP A 113 10.53 -11.22 -9.24
CA ASP A 113 11.00 -12.49 -9.79
C ASP A 113 11.66 -12.31 -11.18
N ALA A 114 11.12 -11.42 -12.02
CA ALA A 114 11.68 -11.12 -13.34
C ALA A 114 12.97 -10.27 -13.28
N GLY A 115 13.19 -9.52 -12.20
CA GLY A 115 14.38 -8.70 -11.99
C GLY A 115 15.60 -9.51 -11.54
N GLU A 116 15.39 -10.62 -10.84
CA GLU A 116 16.47 -11.49 -10.33
C GLU A 116 17.13 -12.32 -11.44
N ASP A 117 16.42 -12.64 -12.53
CA ASP A 117 16.97 -13.37 -13.69
C ASP A 117 17.91 -12.51 -14.58
N ALA A 118 17.97 -11.19 -14.38
CA ALA A 118 18.73 -10.27 -15.23
C ALA A 118 20.14 -9.92 -14.71
N ASP A 119 20.47 -10.24 -13.45
CA ASP A 119 21.78 -9.88 -12.81
C ASP A 119 22.78 -11.06 -12.75
N GLY A 120 22.40 -12.24 -13.25
CA GLY A 120 23.21 -13.47 -13.17
C GLY A 120 24.29 -13.65 -14.25
N GLY A 121 24.63 -12.62 -15.02
CA GLY A 121 25.40 -12.80 -16.25
C GLY A 121 26.41 -11.72 -16.59
N ASP A 122 27.47 -11.55 -15.78
CA ASP A 122 28.82 -11.24 -16.30
C ASP A 122 29.89 -11.36 -15.21
N HIS A 123 30.34 -12.57 -14.86
CA HIS A 123 31.62 -12.81 -14.19
C HIS A 123 32.26 -14.07 -14.79
N HIS A 124 32.91 -13.95 -15.96
CA HIS A 124 34.17 -14.62 -16.31
C HIS A 124 34.74 -14.17 -17.66
#